data_AF-A0A961ZF63-F1
#
_entry.id   AF-A0A961ZF63-F1
#
_cell.length_a   1.000
_cell.length_b   1.000
_cell.length_c   1.000
_cell.angle_alpha   90.00
_cell.angle_beta   90.00
_cell.angle_gamma   90.00
#
_symmetry.space_group_name_H-M   'P 1'
#
loop_
_entity.id
_entity.type
_entity.pdbx_description
1 polymer ?
#
loop_
_entity_poly.entity_id
_entity_poly.type
_entity_poly.pdbx_seq_one_letter_code
_entity_poly.pdbx_strand_id
1 'polypeptide(L)'
;MPELDTSFSSFGPQTALQRQDLRAQAEQMEGVFLNTLMSEMFKGINSKGEFGGGFGEETWRTMQSEQFANAIASSGGVGLADEIMRNLLSAQEGASAAPSNAYPSA
;
A
#
# COMPACT_ATOMS: atom_id res chain seq x y z
N MET A 1 -1.57 -23.00 -43.68
CA MET A 1 -1.85 -21.75 -42.93
C MET A 1 -1.69 -22.10 -41.44
N PRO A 2 -0.91 -21.36 -40.64
CA PRO A 2 -0.78 -21.66 -39.21
C PRO A 2 -2.01 -21.13 -38.46
N GLU A 3 -2.62 -21.96 -37.62
CA GLU A 3 -3.75 -21.58 -36.78
C GLU A 3 -3.26 -20.70 -35.62
N LEU A 4 -3.94 -19.57 -35.40
CA LEU A 4 -3.64 -18.66 -34.30
C LEU A 4 -4.26 -19.25 -33.03
N ASP A 5 -3.39 -19.65 -32.10
CA ASP A 5 -3.77 -20.07 -30.75
C ASP A 5 -4.49 -18.91 -30.05
N THR A 6 -5.81 -19.02 -29.93
CA THR A 6 -6.69 -18.01 -29.33
C THR A 6 -6.82 -18.17 -27.81
N SER A 7 -5.84 -18.81 -27.16
CA SER A 7 -5.82 -18.96 -25.70
C SER A 7 -5.38 -17.67 -25.00
N PHE A 8 -6.20 -16.63 -25.14
CA PHE A 8 -6.22 -15.52 -24.19
C PHE A 8 -6.77 -16.09 -22.87
N SER A 9 -5.88 -16.23 -21.88
CA SER A 9 -6.17 -16.84 -20.59
C SER A 9 -7.30 -16.08 -19.88
N SER A 10 -8.34 -16.80 -19.48
CA SER A 10 -9.49 -16.27 -18.76
C SER A 10 -9.08 -15.62 -17.44
N PHE A 11 -9.51 -14.38 -17.21
CA PHE A 11 -9.46 -13.74 -15.90
C PHE A 11 -10.55 -14.34 -15.00
N GLY A 12 -10.22 -15.46 -14.36
CA GLY A 12 -11.05 -16.12 -13.34
C GLY A 12 -10.86 -15.51 -11.94
N PRO A 13 -11.59 -16.01 -10.92
CA PRO A 13 -11.53 -15.50 -9.54
C PRO A 13 -10.09 -15.46 -9.02
N GLN A 14 -9.71 -14.33 -8.40
CA GLN A 14 -8.36 -14.12 -7.86
C GLN A 14 -7.99 -15.26 -6.91
N THR A 15 -6.86 -15.89 -7.22
CA THR A 15 -6.31 -16.96 -6.41
C THR A 15 -5.88 -16.42 -5.03
N ALA A 16 -5.81 -17.28 -4.02
CA ALA A 16 -5.36 -16.87 -2.69
C ALA A 16 -3.95 -16.23 -2.70
N LEU A 17 -3.08 -16.68 -3.61
CA LEU A 17 -1.73 -16.12 -3.80
C LEU A 17 -1.78 -14.67 -4.31
N GLN A 18 -2.61 -14.38 -5.33
CA GLN A 18 -2.78 -13.01 -5.83
C GLN A 18 -3.33 -12.06 -4.77
N ARG A 19 -4.26 -12.53 -3.92
CA ARG A 19 -4.79 -11.72 -2.80
C ARG A 19 -3.73 -11.44 -1.74
N GLN A 20 -2.85 -12.40 -1.47
CA GLN A 20 -1.73 -12.21 -0.54
C GLN A 20 -0.72 -11.20 -1.09
N ASP A 21 -0.40 -11.27 -2.38
CA ASP A 21 0.50 -10.31 -3.05
C ASP A 21 -0.08 -8.89 -3.02
N LEU A 22 -1.38 -8.73 -3.29
CA LEU A 22 -2.07 -7.45 -3.20
C LEU A 22 -2.08 -6.87 -1.78
N ARG A 23 -2.25 -7.72 -0.76
CA ARG A 23 -2.17 -7.28 0.64
C ARG A 23 -0.75 -6.83 1.00
N ALA A 24 0.28 -7.57 0.61
CA ALA A 24 1.66 -7.18 0.85
C ALA A 24 2.00 -5.83 0.18
N GLN A 25 1.52 -5.59 -1.04
CA GLN A 25 1.68 -4.32 -1.73
C GLN A 25 0.95 -3.17 -1.00
N ALA A 26 -0.28 -3.40 -0.53
CA ALA A 26 -1.04 -2.40 0.21
C ALA A 26 -0.37 -2.02 1.54
N GLU A 27 0.20 -2.99 2.26
CA GLU A 27 0.97 -2.77 3.48
C GLU A 27 2.27 -1.98 3.19
N GLN A 28 2.96 -2.25 2.08
CA GLN A 28 4.12 -1.47 1.65
C GLN A 28 3.77 -0.01 1.37
N MET A 29 2.63 0.25 0.70
CA MET A 29 2.15 1.60 0.44
C MET A 29 1.81 2.35 1.73
N GLU A 30 1.15 1.67 2.68
CA GLU A 30 0.88 2.22 4.00
C GLU A 30 2.19 2.56 4.75
N GLY A 31 3.21 1.71 4.66
CA GLY A 31 4.53 2.00 5.23
C GLY A 31 5.19 3.27 4.68
N VAL A 32 5.11 3.50 3.36
CA VAL A 32 5.63 4.72 2.72
C VAL A 32 4.86 5.96 3.19
N PHE A 33 3.54 5.85 3.31
CA PHE A 33 2.70 6.93 3.82
C PHE A 33 3.05 7.28 5.27
N LEU A 34 3.14 6.28 6.15
CA LEU A 34 3.48 6.47 7.56
C LEU A 34 4.87 7.08 7.73
N ASN A 35 5.85 6.66 6.93
CA ASN A 35 7.18 7.28 6.93
C ASN A 35 7.10 8.77 6.58
N THR A 36 6.33 9.12 5.56
CA THR A 36 6.12 10.52 5.15
C THR A 36 5.47 11.33 6.27
N LEU A 37 4.43 10.79 6.91
CA LEU A 37 3.73 11.45 8.01
C LEU A 37 4.62 11.63 9.24
N MET A 38 5.41 10.60 9.60
CA MET A 38 6.40 10.69 10.69
C MET A 38 7.48 11.73 10.38
N SER A 39 7.98 11.77 9.15
CA SER A 39 8.95 12.77 8.72
C SER A 39 8.42 14.20 8.91
N GLU A 40 7.18 14.46 8.47
CA GLU A 40 6.53 15.77 8.66
C GLU A 40 6.29 16.10 10.15
N MET A 41 5.85 15.13 10.95
CA MET A 41 5.72 15.31 12.40
C MET A 41 7.06 15.67 13.05
N PHE A 42 8.15 14.98 12.73
CA PHE A 42 9.48 15.25 13.29
C PHE A 42 10.09 16.56 12.78
N LYS A 43 9.75 17.01 11.57
CA LYS A 43 10.12 18.35 11.10
C LYS A 43 9.50 19.44 11.97
N GLY A 44 8.24 19.28 12.39
CA GLY A 44 7.56 20.22 13.29
C GLY A 44 8.19 20.29 14.69
N ILE A 45 8.73 19.18 15.19
CA ILE A 45 9.37 19.09 16.52
C ILE A 45 10.80 19.65 16.51
N ASN A 46 11.45 19.80 15.34
CA ASN A 46 12.80 20.36 15.21
C ASN A 46 12.87 21.90 15.30
N SER A 47 11.77 22.56 15.64
CA SER A 47 11.74 24.00 15.86
C SER A 47 12.19 24.36 17.28
N LYS A 48 13.52 24.51 17.46
CA LYS A 48 14.15 25.35 18.50
C LYS A 48 13.61 25.20 19.93
N GLY A 49 14.01 24.12 20.61
CA GLY A 49 13.95 24.06 22.07
C GLY A 49 15.22 24.64 22.69
N GLU A 50 15.09 25.35 23.81
CA GLU A 50 16.20 25.91 24.62
C GLU A 50 17.11 24.83 25.25
N PHE A 51 16.83 23.55 25.02
CA PHE A 51 17.65 22.42 25.41
C PHE A 51 18.41 21.91 24.18
N GLY A 52 19.74 22.02 24.26
CA GLY A 52 20.63 21.82 23.13
C GLY A 52 20.67 20.39 22.60
N GLY A 53 20.49 20.29 21.27
CA GLY A 53 20.63 19.09 20.45
C GLY A 53 22.03 18.48 20.52
N GLY A 54 22.29 17.74 21.59
CA GLY A 54 23.45 16.87 21.76
C GLY A 54 23.16 15.43 21.33
N PHE A 55 24.23 14.63 21.14
CA PHE A 55 24.17 13.22 20.71
C PHE A 55 23.19 12.35 21.53
N GLY A 56 23.06 12.62 22.85
CA GLY A 56 22.13 11.90 23.72
C GLY A 56 20.66 12.16 23.40
N GLU A 57 20.32 13.40 23.02
CA GLU A 57 18.95 13.76 22.60
C GLU A 57 18.62 13.12 21.24
N GLU A 58 19.55 13.17 20.29
CA GLU A 58 19.38 12.57 18.96
C GLU A 58 19.17 11.04 19.06
N THR A 59 19.96 10.38 19.91
CA THR A 59 19.82 8.94 20.18
C THR A 59 18.46 8.63 20.80
N TRP A 60 18.05 9.39 21.84
CA TRP A 60 16.76 9.17 22.49
C TRP A 60 15.57 9.45 21.55
N ARG A 61 15.65 10.49 20.72
CA ARG A 61 14.61 10.80 19.71
C ARG A 61 14.50 9.70 18.67
N THR A 62 15.61 9.10 18.26
CA THR A 62 15.63 7.96 17.34
C THR A 62 15.00 6.72 17.99
N MET A 63 15.38 6.39 19.23
CA MET A 63 14.73 5.29 19.95
C MET A 63 13.23 5.52 20.14
N GLN A 64 12.82 6.75 20.47
CA GLN A 64 11.41 7.09 20.63
C GLN A 64 10.64 6.98 19.30
N SER A 65 11.22 7.44 18.20
CA SER A 65 10.59 7.35 16.87
C SER A 65 10.41 5.90 16.45
N GLU A 66 11.41 5.05 16.67
CA GLU A 66 11.34 3.61 16.42
C GLU A 66 10.24 2.94 17.26
N GLN A 67 10.11 3.30 18.54
CA GLN A 67 9.05 2.75 19.41
C GLN A 67 7.65 3.19 18.95
N PHE A 68 7.46 4.44 18.55
CA PHE A 68 6.19 4.90 17.98
C PHE A 68 5.85 4.17 16.68
N ALA A 69 6.83 4.03 15.78
CA ALA A 69 6.64 3.29 14.53
C ALA A 69 6.27 1.82 14.78
N ASN A 70 6.98 1.15 15.69
CA ASN A 70 6.71 -0.23 16.07
C ASN A 70 5.33 -0.40 16.74
N ALA A 71 4.92 0.57 17.57
CA ALA A 71 3.59 0.55 18.19
C ALA A 71 2.48 0.66 17.14
N ILE A 72 2.62 1.58 16.18
CA ILE A 72 1.66 1.75 15.08
C ILE A 72 1.60 0.50 14.20
N ALA A 73 2.75 -0.08 13.84
CA ALA A 73 2.80 -1.31 13.05
C ALA A 73 2.18 -2.50 13.80
N SER A 74 2.52 -2.68 15.08
CA SER A 74 2.01 -3.79 15.90
C SER A 74 0.52 -3.69 16.19
N SER A 75 -0.07 -2.49 16.19
CA SER A 75 -1.53 -2.31 16.28
C SER A 75 -2.27 -2.57 14.96
N GLY A 76 -1.59 -3.03 13.91
CA GLY A 76 -2.18 -3.29 12.60
C GLY A 76 -2.11 -2.11 11.63
N GLY A 77 -1.18 -1.18 11.83
CA GLY A 77 -1.06 0.03 11.02
C GLY A 77 -2.14 1.06 11.34
N VAL A 78 -2.47 1.91 10.37
CA VAL A 78 -3.58 2.88 10.46
C VAL A 78 -4.83 2.39 9.72
N GLY A 79 -4.78 1.17 9.15
CA GLY A 79 -5.86 0.55 8.39
C GLY A 79 -5.95 1.01 6.93
N LEU A 80 -4.93 1.72 6.42
CA LEU A 80 -4.91 2.21 5.05
C LEU A 80 -4.74 1.06 4.05
N ALA A 81 -4.00 0.02 4.41
CA ALA A 81 -3.83 -1.16 3.56
C ALA A 81 -5.17 -1.84 3.23
N ASP A 82 -6.12 -1.86 4.17
CA ASP A 82 -7.46 -2.41 3.96
C ASP A 82 -8.30 -1.61 2.96
N GLU A 83 -8.24 -0.28 3.03
CA GLU A 83 -8.89 0.61 2.06
C GLU A 83 -8.26 0.50 0.66
N ILE A 84 -6.93 0.44 0.59
CA ILE A 84 -6.22 0.23 -0.68
C ILE A 84 -6.62 -1.11 -1.29
N MET A 85 -6.68 -2.19 -0.49
CA MET A 85 -7.07 -3.51 -0.97
C MET A 85 -8.50 -3.50 -1.52
N ARG A 86 -9.46 -2.89 -0.81
CA ARG A 86 -10.85 -2.73 -1.28
C ARG A 86 -10.90 -2.03 -2.64
N ASN A 87 -10.18 -0.92 -2.79
CA ASN A 87 -10.15 -0.16 -4.03
C ASN A 87 -9.48 -0.92 -5.18
N LEU A 88 -8.37 -1.63 -4.93
CA LEU A 88 -7.69 -2.46 -5.92
C LEU A 88 -8.56 -3.63 -6.40
N LEU A 89 -9.33 -4.22 -5.49
CA LEU A 89 -10.27 -5.29 -5.82
C LEU A 89 -11.42 -4.76 -6.68
N SER A 90 -12.05 -3.65 -6.27
CA SER A 90 -13.10 -3.00 -7.05
C SER A 90 -12.64 -2.52 -8.44
N ALA A 91 -11.41 -2.02 -8.55
CA ALA A 91 -10.84 -1.62 -9.83
C ALA A 91 -10.64 -2.81 -10.79
N GLN A 92 -10.23 -3.97 -10.26
CA GLN A 92 -10.11 -5.21 -11.06
C GLN A 92 -11.46 -5.77 -11.47
N GLU A 93 -12.48 -5.67 -10.61
CA GLU A 93 -13.86 -6.08 -10.95
C GLU A 93 -14.44 -5.18 -12.04
N GLY A 94 -14.22 -3.86 -11.98
CA GLY A 94 -14.65 -2.91 -13.00
C GLY A 94 -13.93 -3.07 -14.35
N ALA A 95 -12.64 -3.41 -14.34
CA ALA A 95 -11.87 -3.71 -15.56
C ALA A 95 -12.32 -5.01 -16.25
N SER A 96 -12.86 -5.97 -15.49
CA SER A 96 -13.38 -7.25 -16.00
C SER A 96 -14.79 -7.14 -16.61
N ALA A 97 -15.47 -6.00 -16.44
CA ALA A 97 -16.86 -5.77 -16.85
C ALA A 97 -17.02 -4.96 -18.16
N ALA A 98 -15.95 -4.67 -18.89
CA ALA A 98 -16.06 -3.99 -20.18
C ALA A 98 -16.71 -4.90 -21.24
N PRO A 99 -17.79 -4.46 -21.93
CA PRO A 99 -18.63 -5.33 -22.74
C PRO A 99 -17.90 -5.80 -24.01
N SER A 100 -17.91 -7.11 -24.22
CA SER A 100 -17.63 -7.73 -25.52
C SER A 100 -18.68 -7.27 -26.52
N ASN A 101 -18.34 -6.26 -27.34
CA ASN A 101 -19.16 -5.88 -28.49
C ASN A 101 -19.23 -7.06 -29.47
N ALA A 102 -20.35 -7.78 -29.41
CA ALA A 102 -20.72 -8.77 -30.40
C ALA A 102 -21.02 -8.03 -31.72
N TYR A 103 -20.23 -8.31 -32.75
CA TYR A 103 -20.57 -7.93 -34.12
C TYR A 103 -21.82 -8.71 -34.54
N PRO A 104 -22.93 -8.06 -34.94
CA PRO A 104 -24.04 -8.74 -35.57
C PRO A 104 -23.67 -9.02 -37.03
N SER A 105 -23.56 -10.31 -37.37
CA SER A 105 -23.45 -10.78 -38.75
C SER A 105 -24.78 -10.54 -39.47
N ALA A 106 -24.77 -9.74 -40.54
CA ALA A 106 -25.81 -9.71 -41.57
C ALA A 106 -25.16 -9.56 -42.94
#